data_AF-A0A9Q0F7Y7-F1
#
_entry.id   AF-A0A9Q0F7Y7-F1
#
_cell.length_a   1.000
_cell.length_b   1.000
_cell.length_c   1.000
_cell.angle_alpha   90.00
_cell.angle_beta   90.00
_cell.angle_gamma   90.00
#
_symmetry.space_group_name_H-M   'P 1'
#
loop_
_entity.id
_entity.type
_entity.pdbx_description
1 polymer ?
#
loop_
_entity_poly.entity_id
_entity_poly.type
_entity_poly.pdbx_seq_one_letter_code
_entity_poly.pdbx_strand_id
1 'polypeptide(L)'
;MSTHQTVYLLLVFVLFNAGGIVKLANGQGKTWCVAKPSSTESELEDNTNFVCQYLDCKDVQKGGACYEPASYINHASVVMNLYYQAKGRFPWTCSFSNSGLITQTDPRYSLEVDSGYELRDTWCIANPLASNASLKANLDYVCRQVDCSLIIVNGSCFFPDTYIHHASFAMNLYYQFMGRHLEDCDFGNSSLISLSDPSLGSCNYESSGALEEKEALSETWCVAKPTTTEETLQENLDFACNHVDCGPIQEGGTCFNPANLINHAVFAMNLYYQRAGRRSSSCDFKNSGIIVSKNPSTGYSSCTFEHF
;
A
#
# COMPACT_ATOMS: atom_id res chain seq x y z
N MET A 1 50.05 -67.34 9.31
CA MET A 1 49.11 -67.27 8.18
C MET A 1 47.99 -66.31 8.56
N SER A 2 48.03 -65.11 7.98
CA SER A 2 46.93 -64.14 7.99
C SER A 2 45.76 -64.65 7.16
N THR A 3 44.54 -64.18 7.42
CA THR A 3 43.67 -63.60 6.38
C THR A 3 42.53 -62.79 7.00
N HIS A 4 42.19 -61.71 6.29
CA HIS A 4 41.27 -60.61 6.61
C HIS A 4 39.79 -61.00 6.56
N GLN A 5 38.95 -60.24 7.28
CA GLN A 5 37.49 -60.29 7.19
C GLN A 5 36.90 -58.87 7.03
N THR A 6 36.23 -58.66 5.90
CA THR A 6 35.43 -57.48 5.47
C THR A 6 34.71 -57.96 4.18
N VAL A 7 33.43 -57.76 3.83
CA VAL A 7 32.33 -56.83 4.22
C VAL A 7 30.96 -57.37 3.71
N TYR A 8 29.85 -56.75 4.18
CA TYR A 8 28.58 -56.35 3.50
C TYR A 8 27.35 -57.28 3.69
N LEU A 9 26.10 -56.84 3.90
CA LEU A 9 25.39 -55.54 3.74
C LEU A 9 24.10 -55.61 4.61
N LEU A 10 23.74 -54.53 5.32
CA LEU A 10 22.51 -54.42 6.13
C LEU A 10 21.32 -53.97 5.27
N LEU A 11 20.25 -54.77 5.23
CA LEU A 11 18.90 -54.39 4.78
C LEU A 11 17.94 -54.68 5.93
N VAL A 12 17.49 -53.65 6.66
CA VAL A 12 16.43 -53.77 7.65
C VAL A 12 15.22 -52.99 7.16
N PHE A 13 14.25 -53.74 6.65
CA PHE A 13 12.86 -53.32 6.52
C PHE A 13 12.25 -53.23 7.93
N VAL A 14 11.80 -52.04 8.35
CA VAL A 14 10.82 -51.94 9.44
C VAL A 14 9.54 -51.31 8.89
N LEU A 15 8.53 -52.15 8.83
CA LEU A 15 7.13 -51.80 8.63
C LEU A 15 6.60 -51.14 9.92
N PHE A 16 6.11 -49.91 9.84
CA PHE A 16 5.20 -49.36 10.85
C PHE A 16 3.81 -49.19 10.23
N ASN A 17 2.88 -50.05 10.63
CA ASN A 17 1.44 -49.85 10.50
C ASN A 17 0.91 -49.30 11.83
N ALA A 18 0.32 -48.11 11.83
CA ALA A 18 -0.93 -47.77 12.51
C ALA A 18 -1.21 -46.27 12.33
N GLY A 19 -2.47 -45.94 12.05
CA GLY A 19 -2.91 -44.63 11.59
C GLY A 19 -2.57 -43.46 12.52
N GLY A 20 -2.01 -42.42 11.91
CA GLY A 20 -2.00 -41.05 12.41
C GLY A 20 -2.31 -40.14 11.23
N ILE A 21 -3.49 -39.53 11.24
CA ILE A 21 -3.85 -38.48 10.29
C ILE A 21 -2.92 -37.31 10.57
N VAL A 22 -1.96 -37.02 9.68
CA VAL A 22 -1.23 -35.74 9.75
C VAL A 22 -2.14 -34.65 9.21
N LYS A 23 -2.97 -34.11 10.10
CA LYS A 23 -3.47 -32.72 10.11
C LYS A 23 -2.85 -32.11 11.38
N LEU A 24 -2.27 -30.92 11.45
CA LEU A 24 -2.08 -29.76 10.58
C LEU A 24 -1.01 -28.91 11.30
N ALA A 25 -0.19 -28.15 10.58
CA ALA A 25 0.35 -26.88 11.06
C ALA A 25 -0.01 -25.85 9.98
N ASN A 26 -1.18 -25.23 10.06
CA ASN A 26 -1.44 -23.92 10.67
C ASN A 26 -0.61 -22.78 10.04
N GLY A 27 -1.25 -21.97 9.18
CA GLY A 27 -1.00 -20.52 9.14
C GLY A 27 -0.21 -19.90 7.97
N GLN A 28 -0.29 -20.40 6.73
CA GLN A 28 0.02 -19.55 5.57
C GLN A 28 -1.29 -19.19 4.86
N GLY A 29 -1.64 -17.90 4.86
CA GLY A 29 -2.76 -17.38 4.08
C GLY A 29 -2.67 -17.86 2.63
N LYS A 30 -3.81 -18.14 2.00
CA LYS A 30 -3.83 -18.41 0.56
C LYS A 30 -3.21 -17.19 -0.12
N THR A 31 -2.19 -17.39 -0.95
CA THR A 31 -1.62 -16.35 -1.80
C THR A 31 -2.13 -16.48 -3.24
N TRP A 32 -2.13 -15.38 -3.96
CA TRP A 32 -2.47 -15.30 -5.39
C TRP A 32 -1.34 -14.60 -6.15
N CYS A 33 -1.21 -14.92 -7.44
CA CYS A 33 -0.28 -14.24 -8.33
C CYS A 33 -1.07 -13.36 -9.30
N VAL A 34 -0.82 -12.06 -9.31
CA VAL A 34 -1.46 -11.11 -10.22
C VAL A 34 -0.42 -10.41 -11.08
N ALA A 35 -0.83 -9.90 -12.24
CA ALA A 35 0.04 -9.07 -13.07
C ALA A 35 0.28 -7.71 -12.38
N LYS A 36 1.49 -7.18 -12.50
CA LYS A 36 1.80 -5.83 -11.99
C LYS A 36 1.15 -4.76 -12.88
N PRO A 37 0.57 -3.70 -12.30
CA PRO A 37 0.06 -2.55 -13.05
C PRO A 37 1.12 -1.82 -13.88
N SER A 38 2.39 -1.87 -13.44
CA SER A 38 3.52 -1.25 -14.14
C SER A 38 4.05 -2.07 -15.32
N SER A 39 3.54 -3.28 -15.55
CA SER A 39 3.93 -4.10 -16.70
C SER A 39 3.31 -3.59 -17.99
N THR A 40 4.11 -3.62 -19.05
CA THR A 40 3.68 -3.23 -20.40
C THR A 40 2.71 -4.25 -20.99
N GLU A 41 1.85 -3.83 -21.91
CA GLU A 41 0.93 -4.73 -22.61
C GLU A 41 1.68 -5.91 -23.27
N SER A 42 2.87 -5.64 -23.84
CA SER A 42 3.72 -6.67 -24.45
C SER A 42 4.20 -7.72 -23.44
N GLU A 43 4.63 -7.30 -22.24
CA GLU A 43 5.06 -8.24 -21.19
C GLU A 43 3.88 -9.11 -20.73
N LEU A 44 2.70 -8.51 -20.59
CA LEU A 44 1.48 -9.19 -20.16
C LEU A 44 0.97 -10.20 -21.21
N GLU A 45 1.06 -9.83 -22.49
CA GLU A 45 0.79 -10.73 -23.60
C GLU A 45 1.80 -11.89 -23.64
N ASP A 46 3.09 -11.63 -23.48
CA ASP A 46 4.14 -12.65 -23.42
C ASP A 46 3.93 -13.63 -22.27
N ASN A 47 3.55 -13.14 -21.09
CA ASN A 47 3.20 -13.98 -19.94
C ASN A 47 1.99 -14.87 -20.23
N THR A 48 0.97 -14.30 -20.84
CA THR A 48 -0.24 -15.03 -21.22
C THR A 48 0.11 -16.15 -22.19
N ASN A 49 0.81 -15.81 -23.28
CA ASN A 49 1.28 -16.75 -24.28
C ASN A 49 2.16 -17.86 -23.68
N PHE A 50 3.07 -17.51 -22.77
CA PHE A 50 3.91 -18.47 -22.06
C PHE A 50 3.07 -19.46 -21.25
N VAL A 51 2.11 -18.99 -20.44
CA VAL A 51 1.28 -19.89 -19.61
C VAL A 51 0.41 -20.80 -20.47
N CYS A 52 -0.16 -20.26 -21.55
CA CYS A 52 -1.08 -21.00 -22.41
C CYS A 52 -0.40 -22.09 -23.26
N GLN A 53 0.94 -22.16 -23.26
CA GLN A 53 1.67 -23.34 -23.76
C GLN A 53 1.55 -24.55 -22.83
N TYR A 54 1.25 -24.34 -21.54
CA TYR A 54 1.26 -25.37 -20.50
C TYR A 54 -0.11 -25.61 -19.85
N LEU A 55 -1.04 -24.64 -19.93
CA LEU A 55 -2.37 -24.70 -19.32
C LEU A 55 -3.46 -24.33 -20.34
N ASP A 56 -4.69 -24.82 -20.10
CA ASP A 56 -5.85 -24.42 -20.91
C ASP A 56 -6.29 -23.00 -20.54
N CYS A 57 -6.20 -22.08 -21.50
CA CYS A 57 -6.53 -20.67 -21.35
C CYS A 57 -7.83 -20.26 -22.03
N LYS A 58 -8.70 -21.21 -22.42
CA LYS A 58 -9.97 -20.87 -23.08
C LYS A 58 -10.81 -19.86 -22.31
N ASP A 59 -10.75 -19.90 -20.99
CA ASP A 59 -11.53 -19.01 -20.13
C ASP A 59 -11.15 -17.54 -20.29
N VAL A 60 -9.90 -17.21 -20.64
CA VAL A 60 -9.46 -15.81 -20.87
C VAL A 60 -9.47 -15.39 -22.35
N GLN A 61 -9.81 -16.31 -23.25
CA GLN A 61 -9.92 -16.01 -24.68
C GLN A 61 -11.33 -15.55 -25.03
N LYS A 62 -11.50 -14.92 -26.21
CA LYS A 62 -12.79 -14.38 -26.64
C LYS A 62 -13.91 -15.42 -26.53
N GLY A 63 -14.93 -15.12 -25.72
CA GLY A 63 -16.06 -16.01 -25.43
C GLY A 63 -15.87 -16.94 -24.23
N GLY A 64 -14.74 -16.86 -23.53
CA GLY A 64 -14.47 -17.56 -22.27
C GLY A 64 -15.08 -16.85 -21.05
N ALA A 65 -15.22 -17.60 -19.95
CA ALA A 65 -15.88 -17.13 -18.72
C ALA A 65 -15.13 -15.98 -18.01
N CYS A 66 -13.83 -15.86 -18.24
CA CYS A 66 -12.92 -14.84 -17.69
C CYS A 66 -12.35 -13.92 -18.80
N TYR A 67 -13.05 -13.80 -19.93
CA TYR A 67 -12.63 -12.90 -21.02
C TYR A 67 -12.86 -11.44 -20.67
N GLU A 68 -13.94 -11.13 -19.98
CA GLU A 68 -14.25 -9.75 -19.58
C GLU A 68 -13.75 -9.45 -18.15
N PRO A 69 -13.17 -8.26 -17.90
CA PRO A 69 -12.89 -7.20 -18.86
C PRO A 69 -11.74 -7.57 -19.81
N ALA A 70 -11.92 -7.32 -21.12
CA ALA A 70 -10.95 -7.65 -22.17
C ALA A 70 -9.69 -6.75 -22.13
N SER A 71 -8.84 -6.92 -21.11
CA SER A 71 -7.57 -6.22 -20.93
C SER A 71 -6.42 -7.21 -20.70
N TYR A 72 -5.21 -6.82 -21.15
CA TYR A 72 -4.01 -7.64 -20.99
C TYR A 72 -3.72 -7.96 -19.52
N ILE A 73 -3.90 -6.99 -18.61
CA ILE A 73 -3.62 -7.16 -17.19
C ILE A 73 -4.59 -8.16 -16.54
N ASN A 74 -5.85 -8.20 -16.96
CA ASN A 74 -6.84 -9.12 -16.42
C ASN A 74 -6.58 -10.55 -16.91
N HIS A 75 -6.36 -10.72 -18.22
CA HIS A 75 -6.06 -12.04 -18.79
C HIS A 75 -4.76 -12.60 -18.22
N ALA A 76 -3.71 -11.78 -18.17
CA ALA A 76 -2.43 -12.16 -17.58
C ALA A 76 -2.59 -12.52 -16.09
N SER A 77 -3.30 -11.72 -15.29
CA SER A 77 -3.53 -12.03 -13.88
C SER A 77 -4.23 -13.37 -13.66
N VAL A 78 -5.24 -13.69 -14.47
CA VAL A 78 -5.95 -14.97 -14.37
C VAL A 78 -5.02 -16.13 -14.70
N VAL A 79 -4.31 -16.10 -15.82
CA VAL A 79 -3.46 -17.22 -16.25
C VAL A 79 -2.20 -17.36 -15.39
N MET A 80 -1.57 -16.24 -14.99
CA MET A 80 -0.43 -16.24 -14.06
C MET A 80 -0.83 -16.84 -12.71
N ASN A 81 -2.03 -16.53 -12.19
CA ASN A 81 -2.55 -17.14 -10.98
C ASN A 81 -2.81 -18.64 -11.14
N LEU A 82 -3.38 -19.08 -12.27
CA LEU A 82 -3.58 -20.50 -12.56
C LEU A 82 -2.24 -21.25 -12.60
N TYR A 83 -1.24 -20.67 -13.26
CA TYR A 83 0.11 -21.22 -13.31
C TYR A 83 0.77 -21.30 -11.93
N TYR A 84 0.73 -20.20 -11.16
CA TYR A 84 1.24 -20.12 -9.80
C TYR A 84 0.64 -21.21 -8.90
N GLN A 85 -0.68 -21.40 -8.97
CA GLN A 85 -1.38 -22.44 -8.21
C GLN A 85 -0.98 -23.85 -8.67
N ALA A 86 -0.91 -24.10 -9.98
CA ALA A 86 -0.52 -25.39 -10.54
C ALA A 86 0.92 -25.78 -10.18
N LYS A 87 1.80 -24.80 -9.95
CA LYS A 87 3.20 -25.03 -9.52
C LYS A 87 3.40 -25.08 -8.01
N GLY A 88 2.34 -25.08 -7.21
CA GLY A 88 2.44 -25.20 -5.75
C GLY A 88 2.76 -23.89 -5.04
N ARG A 89 2.48 -22.74 -5.67
CA ARG A 89 2.53 -21.40 -5.06
C ARG A 89 3.92 -20.97 -4.56
N PHE A 90 4.99 -21.45 -5.20
CA PHE A 90 6.34 -21.03 -4.85
C PHE A 90 6.61 -19.58 -5.27
N PRO A 91 7.26 -18.73 -4.44
CA PRO A 91 7.41 -17.31 -4.73
C PRO A 91 8.01 -16.99 -6.12
N TRP A 92 9.05 -17.72 -6.53
CA TRP A 92 9.69 -17.53 -7.83
C TRP A 92 8.79 -17.86 -9.04
N THR A 93 7.73 -18.66 -8.84
CA THR A 93 6.79 -19.01 -9.93
C THR A 93 5.85 -17.88 -10.31
N CYS A 94 5.73 -16.84 -9.46
CA CYS A 94 4.99 -15.62 -9.77
C CYS A 94 5.91 -14.51 -10.34
N SER A 95 7.21 -14.76 -10.55
CA SER A 95 8.11 -13.68 -10.97
C SER A 95 7.79 -13.17 -12.38
N PHE A 96 7.60 -14.06 -13.36
CA PHE A 96 7.30 -13.69 -14.76
C PHE A 96 8.19 -12.56 -15.29
N SER A 97 9.52 -12.70 -15.24
CA SER A 97 10.44 -11.61 -15.62
C SER A 97 10.22 -10.31 -14.82
N ASN A 98 9.85 -10.43 -13.56
CA ASN A 98 9.49 -9.35 -12.64
C ASN A 98 8.15 -8.63 -12.95
N SER A 99 7.27 -9.21 -13.77
CA SER A 99 5.96 -8.65 -14.09
C SER A 99 4.83 -9.18 -13.20
N GLY A 100 5.10 -10.11 -12.28
CA GLY A 100 4.09 -10.66 -11.38
C GLY A 100 4.26 -10.24 -9.93
N LEU A 101 3.13 -10.15 -9.22
CA LEU A 101 2.99 -9.73 -7.84
C LEU A 101 2.25 -10.80 -7.05
N ILE A 102 2.82 -11.21 -5.92
CA ILE A 102 2.13 -12.11 -4.98
C ILE A 102 1.31 -11.26 -4.01
N THR A 103 0.03 -11.53 -3.92
CA THR A 103 -0.88 -10.90 -2.96
C THR A 103 -1.41 -11.93 -1.96
N GLN A 104 -1.67 -11.48 -0.74
CA GLN A 104 -2.33 -12.24 0.33
C GLN A 104 -3.85 -12.02 0.35
N THR A 105 -4.37 -11.25 -0.61
CA THR A 105 -5.79 -10.89 -0.74
C THR A 105 -6.35 -11.48 -2.02
N ASP A 106 -7.56 -12.05 -1.97
CA ASP A 106 -8.17 -12.69 -3.13
C ASP A 106 -8.52 -11.62 -4.18
N PRO A 107 -7.90 -11.65 -5.38
CA PRO A 107 -8.13 -10.63 -6.40
C PRO A 107 -9.55 -10.68 -6.96
N ARG A 108 -10.34 -11.73 -6.68
CA ARG A 108 -11.74 -11.86 -7.12
C ARG A 108 -12.70 -10.86 -6.46
N TYR A 109 -12.32 -10.25 -5.33
CA TYR A 109 -13.13 -9.18 -4.71
C TYR A 109 -13.11 -7.86 -5.52
N SER A 110 -12.31 -7.77 -6.58
CA SER A 110 -12.32 -6.61 -7.49
C SER A 110 -13.48 -6.61 -8.52
N LEU A 111 -14.33 -7.65 -8.53
CA LEU A 111 -15.41 -7.82 -9.52
C LEU A 111 -16.75 -8.28 -8.89
N GLU A 112 -17.25 -7.58 -7.85
CA GLU A 112 -18.70 -7.54 -7.58
C GLU A 112 -19.28 -6.20 -8.08
N VAL A 113 -19.39 -6.09 -9.40
CA VAL A 113 -20.11 -5.01 -10.07
C VAL A 113 -21.61 -5.32 -10.01
N ASP A 114 -22.23 -5.10 -8.84
CA ASP A 114 -23.71 -5.01 -8.75
C ASP A 114 -24.22 -4.17 -7.55
N SER A 115 -23.34 -3.44 -6.85
CA SER A 115 -23.70 -2.68 -5.63
C SER A 115 -23.46 -1.17 -5.68
N GLY A 116 -23.08 -0.60 -6.83
CA GLY A 116 -22.88 0.85 -6.95
C GLY A 116 -21.68 1.38 -6.15
N TYR A 117 -20.69 0.53 -5.87
CA TYR A 117 -19.41 0.93 -5.28
C TYR A 117 -18.49 1.56 -6.34
N GLU A 118 -18.07 2.79 -6.09
CA GLU A 118 -16.99 3.46 -6.83
C GLU A 118 -15.65 2.91 -6.33
N LEU A 119 -14.92 2.21 -7.19
CA LEU A 119 -13.51 1.87 -6.98
C LEU A 119 -12.73 3.16 -6.72
N ARG A 120 -12.38 3.42 -5.46
CA ARG A 120 -11.56 4.58 -5.09
C ARG A 120 -10.11 4.16 -4.95
N ASP A 121 -9.25 4.80 -5.71
CA ASP A 121 -7.81 4.75 -5.52
C ASP A 121 -7.48 5.32 -4.15
N THR A 122 -6.69 4.57 -3.40
CA THR A 122 -6.15 4.99 -2.11
C THR A 122 -4.67 4.73 -2.02
N TRP A 123 -4.04 5.50 -1.14
CA TRP A 123 -2.62 5.45 -0.88
C TRP A 123 -2.37 5.44 0.62
N CYS A 124 -1.27 4.82 1.03
CA CYS A 124 -0.79 4.94 2.40
C CYS A 124 0.31 5.99 2.46
N ILE A 125 0.10 7.07 3.21
CA ILE A 125 1.10 8.13 3.41
C ILE A 125 1.53 8.20 4.87
N ALA A 126 2.70 8.78 5.12
CA ALA A 126 3.10 9.11 6.47
C ALA A 126 2.18 10.19 7.06
N ASN A 127 1.85 10.05 8.34
CA ASN A 127 1.18 11.11 9.07
C ASN A 127 2.18 12.27 9.26
N PRO A 128 1.89 13.50 8.78
CA PRO A 128 2.80 14.63 8.95
C PRO A 128 3.01 15.04 10.41
N LEU A 129 2.16 14.58 11.33
CA LEU A 129 2.28 14.79 12.77
C LEU A 129 3.03 13.65 13.50
N ALA A 130 3.56 12.68 12.76
CA ALA A 130 4.38 11.61 13.33
C ALA A 130 5.79 12.10 13.67
N SER A 131 6.40 11.48 14.68
CA SER A 131 7.79 11.76 15.02
C SER A 131 8.73 11.14 13.97
N ASN A 132 9.88 11.80 13.72
CA ASN A 132 10.93 11.24 12.86
C ASN A 132 11.39 9.85 13.33
N ALA A 133 11.36 9.56 14.63
CA ALA A 133 11.69 8.25 15.18
C ALA A 133 10.69 7.17 14.73
N SER A 134 9.39 7.49 14.76
CA SER A 134 8.32 6.60 14.27
C SER A 134 8.46 6.36 12.77
N LEU A 135 8.64 7.42 11.99
CA LEU A 135 8.78 7.32 10.53
C LEU A 135 10.03 6.53 10.12
N LYS A 136 11.14 6.72 10.83
CA LYS A 136 12.34 5.91 10.65
C LYS A 136 12.08 4.43 10.96
N ALA A 137 11.38 4.12 12.05
CA ALA A 137 11.05 2.74 12.39
C ALA A 137 10.16 2.08 11.32
N ASN A 138 9.20 2.83 10.76
CA ASN A 138 8.37 2.36 9.65
C ASN A 138 9.20 2.05 8.42
N LEU A 139 10.11 2.97 8.02
CA LEU A 139 11.03 2.75 6.90
C LEU A 139 11.88 1.50 7.08
N ASP A 140 12.49 1.33 8.26
CA ASP A 140 13.33 0.17 8.58
C ASP A 140 12.52 -1.15 8.57
N TYR A 141 11.22 -1.11 8.88
CA TYR A 141 10.32 -2.25 8.76
C TYR A 141 9.92 -2.54 7.30
N VAL A 142 9.42 -1.53 6.61
CA VAL A 142 8.85 -1.66 5.27
C VAL A 142 9.91 -2.07 4.24
N CYS A 143 11.09 -1.46 4.26
CA CYS A 143 12.15 -1.75 3.28
C CYS A 143 12.79 -3.13 3.45
N ARG A 144 12.39 -3.92 4.46
CA ARG A 144 12.70 -5.36 4.55
C ARG A 144 11.70 -6.24 3.80
N GLN A 145 10.55 -5.69 3.42
CA GLN A 145 9.44 -6.40 2.79
C GLN A 145 9.28 -6.02 1.31
N VAL A 146 9.53 -4.75 0.96
CA VAL A 146 9.39 -4.20 -0.39
C VAL A 146 10.67 -3.54 -0.89
N ASP A 147 10.77 -3.33 -2.20
CA ASP A 147 11.93 -2.67 -2.82
C ASP A 147 11.88 -1.14 -2.63
N CYS A 148 12.76 -0.61 -1.79
CA CYS A 148 12.92 0.83 -1.54
C CYS A 148 14.01 1.49 -2.42
N SER A 149 14.45 0.85 -3.51
CA SER A 149 15.51 1.37 -4.38
C SER A 149 15.24 2.77 -4.97
N LEU A 150 13.97 3.18 -5.07
CA LEU A 150 13.59 4.49 -5.60
C LEU A 150 13.80 5.64 -4.61
N ILE A 151 13.88 5.37 -3.30
CA ILE A 151 13.98 6.40 -2.25
C ILE A 151 15.34 6.45 -1.54
N ILE A 152 16.30 5.64 -1.99
CA ILE A 152 17.69 5.74 -1.53
C ILE A 152 18.47 6.79 -2.34
N VAL A 153 19.70 7.10 -1.93
CA VAL A 153 20.58 8.03 -2.66
C VAL A 153 20.67 7.66 -4.14
N ASN A 154 20.47 8.65 -5.01
CA ASN A 154 20.35 8.52 -6.48
C ASN A 154 19.06 7.87 -7.01
N GLY A 155 18.14 7.46 -6.14
CA GLY A 155 16.80 7.04 -6.54
C GLY A 155 15.98 8.19 -7.10
N SER A 156 15.06 7.89 -8.04
CA SER A 156 14.19 8.89 -8.68
C SER A 156 13.22 9.59 -7.72
N CYS A 157 13.05 9.01 -6.52
CA CYS A 157 12.21 9.50 -5.44
C CYS A 157 12.96 9.83 -4.17
N PHE A 158 14.27 10.05 -4.26
CA PHE A 158 15.05 10.46 -3.11
C PHE A 158 14.68 11.87 -2.60
N PHE A 159 14.37 12.80 -3.50
CA PHE A 159 14.08 14.18 -3.12
C PHE A 159 12.58 14.46 -2.99
N PRO A 160 12.13 15.23 -1.97
CA PRO A 160 12.96 15.84 -0.92
C PRO A 160 13.48 14.81 0.11
N ASP A 161 14.71 15.02 0.59
CA ASP A 161 15.35 14.12 1.56
C ASP A 161 14.79 14.33 2.97
N THR A 162 13.60 13.78 3.23
CA THR A 162 12.90 13.87 4.51
C THR A 162 12.31 12.52 4.91
N TYR A 163 12.22 12.28 6.22
CA TYR A 163 11.58 11.07 6.75
C TYR A 163 10.11 10.95 6.31
N ILE A 164 9.35 12.05 6.27
CA ILE A 164 7.94 12.05 5.85
C ILE A 164 7.82 11.60 4.39
N HIS A 165 8.66 12.14 3.50
CA HIS A 165 8.62 11.78 2.08
C HIS A 165 9.02 10.32 1.84
N HIS A 166 10.17 9.89 2.35
CA HIS A 166 10.64 8.51 2.20
C HIS A 166 9.67 7.52 2.81
N ALA A 167 9.19 7.78 4.03
CA ALA A 167 8.26 6.88 4.71
C ALA A 167 6.93 6.79 3.97
N SER A 168 6.38 7.91 3.48
CA SER A 168 5.15 7.89 2.69
C SER A 168 5.27 7.01 1.45
N PHE A 169 6.36 7.15 0.70
CA PHE A 169 6.56 6.38 -0.52
C PHE A 169 6.73 4.88 -0.21
N ALA A 170 7.59 4.54 0.76
CA ALA A 170 7.80 3.16 1.18
C ALA A 170 6.50 2.51 1.70
N MET A 171 5.79 3.20 2.60
CA MET A 171 4.54 2.72 3.20
C MET A 171 3.46 2.54 2.15
N ASN A 172 3.39 3.39 1.11
CA ASN A 172 2.51 3.13 -0.02
C ASN A 172 2.90 1.84 -0.74
N LEU A 173 4.18 1.63 -1.08
CA LEU A 173 4.62 0.38 -1.72
C LEU A 173 4.21 -0.85 -0.91
N TYR A 174 4.37 -0.80 0.42
CA TYR A 174 3.94 -1.87 1.32
C TYR A 174 2.43 -2.06 1.32
N TYR A 175 1.67 -0.97 1.47
CA TYR A 175 0.22 -0.98 1.46
C TYR A 175 -0.34 -1.60 0.17
N GLN A 176 0.21 -1.23 -0.98
CA GLN A 176 -0.14 -1.82 -2.27
C GLN A 176 0.26 -3.31 -2.33
N PHE A 177 1.45 -3.66 -1.83
CA PHE A 177 1.94 -5.05 -1.80
C PHE A 177 1.08 -5.98 -0.93
N MET A 178 0.53 -5.49 0.18
CA MET A 178 -0.26 -6.28 1.13
C MET A 178 -1.72 -6.47 0.74
N GLY A 179 -2.21 -5.69 -0.24
CA GLY A 179 -3.58 -5.81 -0.75
C GLY A 179 -4.54 -4.74 -0.24
N ARG A 180 -4.00 -3.71 0.44
CA ARG A 180 -4.66 -2.42 0.74
C ARG A 180 -5.82 -2.45 1.71
N HIS A 181 -5.81 -3.41 2.62
CA HIS A 181 -6.70 -3.37 3.78
C HIS A 181 -6.35 -2.15 4.62
N LEU A 182 -7.33 -1.60 5.34
CA LEU A 182 -7.08 -0.42 6.18
C LEU A 182 -5.97 -0.70 7.21
N GLU A 183 -5.87 -1.94 7.67
CA GLU A 183 -4.84 -2.46 8.57
C GLU A 183 -3.44 -2.48 7.94
N ASP A 184 -3.33 -2.62 6.62
CA ASP A 184 -2.04 -2.62 5.92
C ASP A 184 -1.38 -1.23 5.95
N CYS A 185 -2.17 -0.18 6.23
CA CYS A 185 -1.70 1.17 6.49
C CYS A 185 -1.80 1.56 7.97
N ASP A 186 -1.77 0.60 8.91
CA ASP A 186 -1.68 0.92 10.34
C ASP A 186 -0.25 0.78 10.87
N PHE A 187 0.45 1.92 10.94
CA PHE A 187 1.78 2.03 11.52
C PHE A 187 1.73 2.72 12.88
N GLY A 188 0.76 2.35 13.74
CA GLY A 188 0.64 2.93 15.09
C GLY A 188 0.37 4.43 15.05
N ASN A 189 -0.59 4.84 14.21
CA ASN A 189 -0.99 6.25 13.96
C ASN A 189 0.08 7.14 13.32
N SER A 190 1.21 6.59 12.88
CA SER A 190 2.22 7.32 12.10
C SER A 190 1.97 7.28 10.58
N SER A 191 0.81 6.77 10.18
CA SER A 191 0.36 6.58 8.81
C SER A 191 -1.10 7.01 8.64
N LEU A 192 -1.46 7.38 7.41
CA LEU A 192 -2.80 7.79 7.03
C LEU A 192 -3.17 7.20 5.67
N ILE A 193 -4.41 6.77 5.54
CA ILE A 193 -5.00 6.46 4.24
C ILE A 193 -5.37 7.77 3.56
N SER A 194 -4.78 8.00 2.40
CA SER A 194 -5.08 9.12 1.53
C SER A 194 -6.14 8.75 0.49
N LEU A 195 -7.06 9.69 0.25
CA LEU A 195 -8.13 9.64 -0.74
C LEU A 195 -7.82 10.51 -1.96
N SER A 196 -6.58 11.00 -2.08
CA SER A 196 -6.15 11.88 -3.15
C SER A 196 -4.72 11.52 -3.52
N ASP A 197 -4.35 11.69 -4.79
CA ASP A 197 -3.04 11.28 -5.27
C ASP A 197 -1.90 12.09 -4.61
N PRO A 198 -1.02 11.45 -3.81
CA PRO A 198 0.13 12.11 -3.19
C PRO A 198 1.28 12.35 -4.17
N SER A 199 1.20 11.86 -5.41
CA SER A 199 2.26 11.97 -6.41
C SER A 199 2.68 13.41 -6.64
N LEU A 200 4.00 13.62 -6.77
CA LEU A 200 4.57 14.91 -7.13
C LEU A 200 5.88 14.72 -7.91
N GLY A 201 6.01 15.46 -9.01
CA GLY A 201 7.22 15.42 -9.84
C GLY A 201 7.48 14.03 -10.42
N SER A 202 8.67 13.49 -10.15
CA SER A 202 9.07 12.14 -10.58
C SER A 202 8.54 11.02 -9.67
N CYS A 203 7.90 11.36 -8.54
CA CYS A 203 7.38 10.38 -7.61
C CYS A 203 5.92 10.05 -7.85
N ASN A 204 5.73 9.02 -8.66
CA ASN A 204 4.44 8.42 -8.88
C ASN A 204 4.13 7.39 -7.78
N TYR A 205 3.03 7.61 -7.07
CA TYR A 205 2.49 6.67 -6.10
C TYR A 205 1.51 5.75 -6.81
N GLU A 206 1.90 4.49 -6.98
CA GLU A 206 1.01 3.49 -7.57
C GLU A 206 -0.26 3.31 -6.72
N SER A 207 -1.40 3.15 -7.40
CA SER A 207 -2.67 2.67 -6.85
C SER A 207 -3.27 1.64 -7.80
N SER A 208 -3.88 0.56 -7.29
CA SER A 208 -4.33 -0.55 -8.13
C SER A 208 -5.64 -1.21 -7.66
N GLY A 209 -6.80 -0.54 -7.75
CA GLY A 209 -8.15 -1.11 -7.47
C GLY A 209 -8.86 -0.64 -6.17
N ALA A 210 -9.85 -1.38 -5.67
CA ALA A 210 -10.81 -0.90 -4.66
C ALA A 210 -10.35 -1.10 -3.21
N LEU A 211 -10.50 -0.05 -2.39
CA LEU A 211 -10.93 -0.25 -1.01
C LEU A 211 -12.34 -0.85 -1.02
N GLU A 212 -12.48 -2.04 -0.46
CA GLU A 212 -13.79 -2.56 -0.08
C GLU A 212 -13.98 -2.29 1.42
N GLU A 213 -14.63 -1.17 1.78
CA GLU A 213 -15.56 -1.22 2.91
C GLU A 213 -16.55 -0.06 2.92
N LYS A 214 -17.77 -0.43 3.33
CA LYS A 214 -18.91 0.37 3.75
C LYS A 214 -18.63 1.17 5.04
N GLU A 215 -17.46 1.78 5.19
CA GLU A 215 -17.34 2.88 6.13
C GLU A 215 -17.73 4.14 5.38
N ALA A 216 -18.78 4.80 5.85
CA ALA A 216 -19.07 6.14 5.39
C ALA A 216 -17.81 6.96 5.68
N LEU A 217 -17.07 7.31 4.63
CA LEU A 217 -16.05 8.37 4.60
C LEU A 217 -16.71 9.75 4.89
N SER A 218 -17.68 9.80 5.82
CA SER A 218 -18.41 11.00 6.22
C SER A 218 -17.50 11.99 6.93
N GLU A 219 -16.37 11.51 7.44
CA GLU A 219 -15.34 12.31 8.09
C GLU A 219 -14.02 12.15 7.34
N THR A 220 -13.52 13.26 6.84
CA THR A 220 -12.24 13.38 6.15
C THR A 220 -11.48 14.55 6.74
N TRP A 221 -10.16 14.52 6.61
CA TRP A 221 -9.27 15.57 7.08
C TRP A 221 -8.38 16.05 5.95
N CYS A 222 -7.96 17.31 6.04
CA CYS A 222 -6.96 17.87 5.14
C CYS A 222 -5.62 17.96 5.84
N VAL A 223 -4.59 17.40 5.24
CA VAL A 223 -3.21 17.47 5.73
C VAL A 223 -2.27 17.93 4.61
N ALA A 224 -1.03 18.26 4.95
CA ALA A 224 -0.02 18.61 3.95
C ALA A 224 0.49 17.36 3.23
N LYS A 225 0.79 17.47 1.94
CA LYS A 225 1.46 16.42 1.17
C LYS A 225 2.85 16.12 1.76
N PRO A 226 3.36 14.88 1.61
CA PRO A 226 4.69 14.50 2.10
C PRO A 226 5.85 15.34 1.53
N THR A 227 5.64 15.93 0.37
CA THR A 227 6.61 16.71 -0.40
C THR A 227 6.49 18.22 -0.20
N THR A 228 5.55 18.69 0.61
CA THR A 228 5.33 20.12 0.84
C THR A 228 6.52 20.75 1.57
N THR A 229 7.06 21.83 1.01
CA THR A 229 8.21 22.54 1.59
C THR A 229 7.80 23.44 2.75
N GLU A 230 8.74 23.86 3.60
CA GLU A 230 8.46 24.81 4.69
C GLU A 230 7.89 26.14 4.17
N GLU A 231 8.39 26.65 3.05
CA GLU A 231 7.87 27.86 2.40
C GLU A 231 6.39 27.69 2.02
N THR A 232 6.04 26.58 1.37
CA THR A 232 4.64 26.30 1.01
C THR A 232 3.78 26.03 2.24
N LEU A 233 4.30 25.38 3.28
CA LEU A 233 3.58 25.22 4.55
C LEU A 233 3.25 26.57 5.19
N GLN A 234 4.18 27.53 5.16
CA GLN A 234 3.94 28.88 5.66
C GLN A 234 2.88 29.60 4.84
N GLU A 235 2.95 29.53 3.49
CA GLU A 235 1.91 30.10 2.63
C GLU A 235 0.52 29.51 2.91
N ASN A 236 0.45 28.19 3.13
CA ASN A 236 -0.80 27.50 3.44
C ASN A 236 -1.37 27.96 4.79
N LEU A 237 -0.50 28.07 5.80
CA LEU A 237 -0.85 28.56 7.13
C LEU A 237 -1.40 29.98 7.05
N ASP A 238 -0.68 30.89 6.40
CA ASP A 238 -1.07 32.29 6.24
C ASP A 238 -2.40 32.42 5.49
N PHE A 239 -2.59 31.64 4.42
CA PHE A 239 -3.85 31.60 3.68
C PHE A 239 -5.01 31.10 4.55
N ALA A 240 -4.84 29.98 5.25
CA ALA A 240 -5.88 29.40 6.08
C ALA A 240 -6.29 30.35 7.21
N CYS A 241 -5.33 30.97 7.90
CA CYS A 241 -5.59 31.88 9.01
C CYS A 241 -6.29 33.19 8.61
N ASN A 242 -6.30 33.56 7.33
CA ASN A 242 -7.15 34.64 6.84
C ASN A 242 -8.63 34.26 6.71
N HIS A 243 -8.98 32.97 6.84
CA HIS A 243 -10.33 32.44 6.64
C HIS A 243 -10.88 31.67 7.84
N VAL A 244 -10.02 31.25 8.77
CA VAL A 244 -10.38 30.53 10.01
C VAL A 244 -9.70 31.14 11.23
N ASP A 245 -10.22 30.82 12.41
CA ASP A 245 -9.61 31.25 13.68
C ASP A 245 -8.37 30.41 14.00
N CYS A 246 -7.20 31.03 13.86
CA CYS A 246 -5.92 30.44 14.23
C CYS A 246 -5.46 30.78 15.65
N GLY A 247 -6.29 31.42 16.47
CA GLY A 247 -6.01 31.69 17.88
C GLY A 247 -5.47 30.48 18.67
N PRO A 248 -6.02 29.25 18.50
CA PRO A 248 -5.52 28.07 19.20
C PRO A 248 -4.05 27.72 18.92
N ILE A 249 -3.52 28.04 17.74
CA ILE A 249 -2.12 27.75 17.34
C ILE A 249 -1.18 28.94 17.51
N GLN A 250 -1.66 30.09 17.99
CA GLN A 250 -0.79 31.22 18.34
C GLN A 250 -0.11 31.00 19.69
N GLU A 251 0.93 31.79 19.99
CA GLU A 251 1.60 31.76 21.29
C GLU A 251 0.60 31.90 22.45
N GLY A 252 0.63 30.95 23.40
CA GLY A 252 -0.33 30.87 24.51
C GLY A 252 -1.64 30.15 24.20
N GLY A 253 -1.87 29.74 22.95
CA GLY A 253 -3.02 28.95 22.53
C GLY A 253 -2.94 27.47 22.95
N THR A 254 -4.09 26.79 22.97
CA THR A 254 -4.23 25.39 23.38
C THR A 254 -3.55 24.38 22.44
N CYS A 255 -3.34 24.78 21.19
CA CYS A 255 -2.73 24.01 20.09
C CYS A 255 -1.35 24.51 19.69
N PHE A 256 -0.77 25.43 20.45
CA PHE A 256 0.55 25.97 20.13
C PHE A 256 1.63 24.88 20.18
N ASN A 257 1.54 23.94 21.13
CA ASN A 257 2.53 22.90 21.33
C ASN A 257 2.12 21.57 20.66
N PRO A 258 3.02 20.94 19.87
CA PRO A 258 4.39 21.34 19.60
C PRO A 258 4.47 22.53 18.63
N ALA A 259 5.33 23.52 18.95
CA ALA A 259 5.56 24.72 18.15
C ALA A 259 6.37 24.43 16.88
N ASN A 260 5.79 23.65 15.98
CA ASN A 260 6.35 23.28 14.69
C ASN A 260 5.40 23.76 13.57
N LEU A 261 5.98 24.35 12.54
CA LEU A 261 5.27 24.86 11.37
C LEU A 261 4.32 23.84 10.76
N ILE A 262 4.74 22.58 10.58
CA ILE A 262 3.88 21.56 9.97
C ILE A 262 2.64 21.26 10.82
N ASN A 263 2.75 21.31 12.15
CA ASN A 263 1.62 21.09 13.05
C ASN A 263 0.61 22.23 12.95
N HIS A 264 1.10 23.47 12.97
CA HIS A 264 0.28 24.68 12.86
C HIS A 264 -0.40 24.76 11.49
N ALA A 265 0.36 24.51 10.42
CA ALA A 265 -0.15 24.51 9.05
C ALA A 265 -1.23 23.42 8.86
N VAL A 266 -0.96 22.17 9.22
CA VAL A 266 -1.93 21.08 9.07
C VAL A 266 -3.19 21.33 9.90
N PHE A 267 -3.07 21.89 11.09
CA PHE A 267 -4.22 22.30 11.91
C PHE A 267 -5.07 23.36 11.20
N ALA A 268 -4.46 24.46 10.74
CA ALA A 268 -5.16 25.54 10.05
C ALA A 268 -5.76 25.08 8.71
N MET A 269 -5.03 24.28 7.94
CA MET A 269 -5.49 23.67 6.69
C MET A 269 -6.73 22.81 6.91
N ASN A 270 -6.72 21.96 7.94
CA ASN A 270 -7.88 21.16 8.28
C ASN A 270 -9.06 22.05 8.71
N LEU A 271 -8.87 23.03 9.60
CA LEU A 271 -9.94 23.94 10.00
C LEU A 271 -10.60 24.63 8.79
N TYR A 272 -9.78 25.11 7.85
CA TYR A 272 -10.27 25.70 6.60
C TYR A 272 -11.09 24.70 5.78
N TYR A 273 -10.56 23.49 5.58
CA TYR A 273 -11.23 22.41 4.86
C TYR A 273 -12.59 22.04 5.47
N GLN A 274 -12.66 21.90 6.81
CA GLN A 274 -13.90 21.62 7.53
C GLN A 274 -14.92 22.76 7.31
N ARG A 275 -14.50 24.02 7.52
CA ARG A 275 -15.35 25.22 7.35
C ARG A 275 -15.86 25.38 5.91
N ALA A 276 -15.08 24.97 4.92
CA ALA A 276 -15.44 25.03 3.50
C ALA A 276 -16.37 23.88 3.05
N GLY A 277 -16.81 23.02 3.98
CA GLY A 277 -17.72 21.91 3.70
C GLY A 277 -17.04 20.70 3.06
N ARG A 278 -15.76 20.45 3.40
CA ARG A 278 -14.99 19.26 2.99
C ARG A 278 -14.88 19.04 1.47
N ARG A 279 -14.99 20.10 0.68
CA ARG A 279 -14.86 20.02 -0.79
C ARG A 279 -13.43 19.68 -1.17
N SER A 280 -13.25 18.87 -2.21
CA SER A 280 -11.90 18.51 -2.69
C SER A 280 -11.03 19.75 -2.97
N SER A 281 -11.60 20.77 -3.61
CA SER A 281 -10.93 22.04 -3.89
C SER A 281 -10.48 22.82 -2.66
N SER A 282 -11.10 22.58 -1.49
CA SER A 282 -10.74 23.28 -0.23
C SER A 282 -9.53 22.66 0.48
N CYS A 283 -9.05 21.50 0.02
CA CYS A 283 -7.80 20.90 0.48
C CYS A 283 -6.68 20.98 -0.58
N ASP A 284 -6.88 21.66 -1.70
CA ASP A 284 -5.88 21.71 -2.76
C ASP A 284 -4.60 22.47 -2.33
N PHE A 285 -4.76 23.67 -1.77
CA PHE A 285 -3.63 24.51 -1.32
C PHE A 285 -2.51 24.63 -2.37
N LYS A 286 -2.84 24.88 -3.64
CA LYS A 286 -1.90 24.86 -4.77
C LYS A 286 -1.22 23.49 -4.93
N ASN A 287 -2.02 22.42 -4.91
CA ASN A 287 -1.58 21.02 -4.96
C ASN A 287 -0.64 20.59 -3.81
N SER A 288 -0.69 21.26 -2.65
CA SER A 288 0.16 20.94 -1.49
C SER A 288 -0.60 20.36 -0.30
N GLY A 289 -1.93 20.31 -0.37
CA GLY A 289 -2.77 19.59 0.57
C GLY A 289 -3.26 18.26 0.02
N ILE A 290 -3.69 17.38 0.91
CA ILE A 290 -4.16 16.04 0.59
C ILE A 290 -5.24 15.59 1.59
N ILE A 291 -6.25 14.89 1.06
CA ILE A 291 -7.38 14.41 1.85
C ILE A 291 -7.06 13.02 2.39
N VAL A 292 -7.34 12.81 3.67
CA VAL A 292 -7.17 11.53 4.36
C VAL A 292 -8.46 11.07 5.03
N SER A 293 -8.63 9.76 5.19
CA SER A 293 -9.84 9.14 5.78
C SER A 293 -9.75 8.87 7.27
N LYS A 294 -8.62 9.18 7.92
CA LYS A 294 -8.41 9.01 9.35
C LYS A 294 -7.93 10.31 9.98
N ASN A 295 -8.40 10.56 11.21
CA ASN A 295 -7.97 11.71 12.00
C ASN A 295 -6.43 11.70 12.17
N PRO A 296 -5.71 12.77 11.76
CA PRO A 296 -4.26 12.83 11.85
C PRO A 296 -3.73 13.03 13.27
N SER A 297 -4.59 13.34 14.24
CA SER A 297 -4.19 13.57 15.64
C SER A 297 -3.37 12.40 16.16
N THR A 298 -2.12 12.67 16.51
CA THR A 298 -1.29 11.74 17.28
C THR A 298 -1.40 12.15 18.74
N GLY A 299 -1.28 11.21 19.68
CA GLY A 299 -1.30 11.52 21.12
C GLY A 299 -0.18 12.45 21.62
N TYR A 300 0.58 13.07 20.72
CA TYR A 300 1.67 14.01 20.97
C TYR A 300 1.24 15.49 20.88
N SER A 301 0.06 15.81 20.34
CA SER A 301 -0.52 17.16 20.37
C SER A 301 -1.62 17.25 21.41
N SER A 302 -1.63 18.33 22.21
CA SER A 302 -2.77 18.66 23.08
C SER A 302 -4.03 19.03 22.29
N CYS A 303 -3.90 19.15 20.97
CA CYS A 303 -5.01 19.41 20.08
C CYS A 303 -5.47 18.18 19.33
N THR A 304 -6.69 17.81 19.68
CA THR A 304 -7.55 16.93 18.91
C THR A 304 -8.07 17.71 17.71
N PHE A 305 -7.88 17.17 16.51
CA PHE A 305 -8.54 17.67 15.31
C PHE A 305 -10.03 17.38 15.45
N GLU A 306 -10.79 18.37 15.89
CA GLU A 306 -12.24 18.27 16.05
C GLU A 306 -12.96 18.31 14.69
N HIS A 307 -14.08 17.60 14.63
CA HIS A 307 -15.09 17.71 13.59
C HIS A 307 -16.05 18.84 13.99
N PHE A 308 -16.24 19.83 13.12
CA PHE A 308 -17.36 20.78 13.19
C PHE A 308 -18.40 20.42 12.13
#